data_AF-A0AA95GMP7-F1
#
_entry.id   AF-A0AA95GMP7-F1
#
_cell.length_a   1.000
_cell.length_b   1.000
_cell.length_c   1.000
_cell.angle_alpha   90.00
_cell.angle_beta   90.00
_cell.angle_gamma   90.00
#
_symmetry.space_group_name_H-M   'P 1'
#
loop_
_entity.id
_entity.type
_entity.pdbx_description
1 polymer ?
#
loop_
_entity_poly.entity_id
_entity_poly.type
_entity_poly.pdbx_seq_one_letter_code
_entity_poly.pdbx_strand_id
1 'polypeptide(L)'
;MSFKKALSEQQISTENLLLEKKAVAEQRAETHSIIEELLEDGSDPNALYEIEHHFSAKDFKLLEKAAIVAFKLGYEVHDAEELEIEDGTVLMCCDVYRDSALDAELINKQVVQLMVLTEKIGINYDGWGTFFEDPNYDDAEEKPVEPKALH
;
A
#
# COMPACT_ATOMS: atom_id res chain seq x y z
N MET A 1 -28.04 -32.22 -0.26
CA MET A 1 -27.81 -30.82 -0.70
C MET A 1 -28.58 -30.58 -1.99
N SER A 2 -29.31 -29.47 -2.11
CA SER A 2 -30.20 -29.20 -3.25
C SER A 2 -29.43 -28.54 -4.40
N PHE A 3 -29.73 -28.93 -5.66
CA PHE A 3 -29.14 -28.34 -6.88
C PHE A 3 -29.23 -26.81 -6.93
N LYS A 4 -30.28 -26.22 -6.34
CA LYS A 4 -30.44 -24.76 -6.27
C LYS A 4 -29.37 -24.09 -5.38
N LYS A 5 -28.91 -24.76 -4.33
CA LYS A 5 -27.87 -24.26 -3.42
C LYS A 5 -26.51 -24.22 -4.12
N ALA A 6 -26.18 -25.29 -4.86
CA ALA A 6 -24.92 -25.37 -5.60
C ALA A 6 -24.83 -24.33 -6.73
N LEU A 7 -25.93 -24.08 -7.47
CA LEU A 7 -25.96 -23.04 -8.51
C LEU A 7 -25.78 -21.63 -7.93
N SER A 8 -26.39 -21.34 -6.77
CA SER A 8 -26.22 -20.06 -6.08
C SER A 8 -24.78 -19.86 -5.57
N GLU A 9 -24.17 -20.89 -4.99
CA GLU A 9 -22.78 -20.84 -4.51
C GLU A 9 -21.78 -20.65 -5.67
N GLN A 10 -22.01 -21.33 -6.80
CA GLN A 10 -21.18 -21.20 -8.00
C GLN A 10 -21.31 -19.81 -8.65
N GLN A 11 -22.51 -19.24 -8.65
CA GLN A 11 -22.73 -17.88 -9.15
C GLN A 11 -22.02 -16.84 -8.27
N ILE A 12 -22.16 -16.93 -6.95
CA ILE A 12 -21.47 -16.04 -5.99
C ILE A 12 -19.95 -16.14 -6.14
N SER A 13 -19.41 -17.36 -6.27
CA SER A 13 -17.97 -17.57 -6.49
C SER A 13 -17.48 -16.95 -7.81
N THR A 14 -18.30 -16.95 -8.86
CA THR A 14 -17.93 -16.38 -10.16
C THR A 14 -17.98 -14.85 -10.13
N GLU A 15 -18.98 -14.28 -9.47
CA GLU A 15 -19.12 -12.83 -9.29
C GLU A 15 -17.97 -12.26 -8.45
N ASN A 16 -17.60 -12.92 -7.35
CA ASN A 16 -16.45 -12.54 -6.53
C ASN A 16 -15.14 -12.58 -7.32
N LEU A 17 -14.90 -13.66 -8.08
CA LEU A 17 -13.71 -13.78 -8.93
C LEU A 17 -13.64 -12.68 -10.00
N LEU A 18 -14.79 -12.23 -10.51
CA LEU A 18 -14.84 -11.14 -11.49
C LEU A 18 -14.53 -9.79 -10.83
N LEU A 19 -15.04 -9.56 -9.62
CA LEU A 19 -14.76 -8.36 -8.83
C LEU A 19 -13.27 -8.28 -8.46
N GLU A 20 -12.67 -9.37 -7.99
CA GLU A 20 -11.22 -9.46 -7.71
C GLU A 20 -10.38 -9.12 -8.95
N LYS A 21 -10.74 -9.70 -10.11
CA LYS A 21 -10.06 -9.41 -11.38
C LYS A 21 -10.18 -7.95 -11.79
N LYS A 22 -11.35 -7.35 -11.56
CA LYS A 22 -11.59 -5.94 -11.88
C LYS A 22 -10.75 -5.03 -10.97
N ALA A 23 -10.77 -5.26 -9.67
CA ALA A 23 -9.99 -4.48 -8.70
C ALA A 23 -8.50 -4.54 -8.99
N VAL A 24 -7.95 -5.73 -9.29
CA VAL A 24 -6.55 -5.89 -9.67
C VAL A 24 -6.22 -5.18 -11.00
N ALA A 25 -7.15 -5.17 -11.96
CA ALA A 25 -6.95 -4.47 -13.23
C ALA A 25 -6.97 -2.94 -13.06
N GLU A 26 -7.82 -2.43 -12.18
CA GLU A 26 -7.89 -1.00 -11.84
C GLU A 26 -6.60 -0.54 -11.14
N GLN A 27 -6.14 -1.29 -10.13
CA GLN A 27 -4.86 -1.01 -9.46
C GLN A 27 -3.67 -1.02 -10.44
N ARG A 28 -3.65 -1.95 -11.39
CA ARG A 28 -2.59 -1.99 -12.42
C ARG A 28 -2.59 -0.75 -13.32
N ALA A 29 -3.79 -0.31 -13.72
CA ALA A 29 -3.92 0.88 -14.56
C ALA A 29 -3.49 2.14 -13.79
N GLU A 30 -3.90 2.26 -12.53
CA GLU A 30 -3.46 3.33 -11.63
C GLU A 30 -1.93 3.32 -11.44
N THR A 31 -1.33 2.16 -11.20
CA THR A 31 0.12 2.04 -11.07
C THR A 31 0.87 2.50 -12.31
N HIS A 32 0.36 2.18 -13.50
CA HIS A 32 0.97 2.69 -14.74
C HIS A 32 0.86 4.21 -14.86
N SER A 33 -0.31 4.79 -14.55
CA SER A 33 -0.54 6.25 -14.61
C SER A 33 0.39 6.99 -13.66
N ILE A 34 0.47 6.54 -12.39
CA ILE A 34 1.28 7.20 -11.35
C ILE A 34 2.77 7.19 -11.73
N ILE A 35 3.28 6.06 -12.24
CA ILE A 35 4.68 5.96 -12.66
C ILE A 35 4.95 6.86 -13.88
N GLU A 36 4.03 6.89 -14.86
CA GLU A 36 4.16 7.76 -16.03
C GLU A 36 4.18 9.24 -15.62
N GLU A 37 3.25 9.66 -14.75
CA GLU A 37 3.17 11.02 -14.22
C GLU A 37 4.45 11.43 -13.47
N LEU A 38 4.98 10.56 -12.59
CA LEU A 38 6.23 10.82 -11.87
C LEU A 38 7.42 11.02 -12.83
N LEU A 39 7.52 10.17 -13.85
CA LEU A 39 8.61 10.25 -14.83
C LEU A 39 8.46 11.47 -15.76
N GLU A 40 7.24 11.83 -16.14
CA GLU A 40 6.94 13.04 -16.91
C GLU A 40 7.27 14.31 -16.12
N ASP A 41 7.01 14.31 -14.81
CA ASP A 41 7.39 15.40 -13.90
C ASP A 41 8.89 15.44 -13.58
N GLY A 42 9.67 14.46 -14.05
CA GLY A 42 11.14 14.44 -13.99
C GLY A 42 11.73 13.73 -12.78
N SER A 43 10.98 12.84 -12.14
CA SER A 43 11.45 11.98 -11.05
C SER A 43 12.58 11.06 -11.52
N ASP A 44 13.55 10.71 -10.68
CA ASP A 44 14.72 9.90 -11.08
C ASP A 44 14.35 8.43 -11.39
N PRO A 45 14.39 7.98 -12.66
CA PRO A 45 14.04 6.60 -13.01
C PRO A 45 14.99 5.54 -12.44
N ASN A 46 16.16 5.93 -11.91
CA ASN A 46 17.15 5.01 -11.36
C ASN A 46 17.21 5.05 -9.83
N ALA A 47 16.43 5.92 -9.18
CA ALA A 47 16.33 5.94 -7.73
C ALA A 47 15.67 4.66 -7.21
N LEU A 48 15.95 4.37 -5.94
CA LEU A 48 15.24 3.35 -5.19
C LEU A 48 14.13 4.07 -4.43
N TYR A 49 12.88 3.73 -4.72
CA TYR A 49 11.71 4.39 -4.16
C TYR A 49 11.17 3.61 -2.97
N GLU A 50 10.77 4.35 -1.95
CA GLU A 50 9.98 3.81 -0.84
C GLU A 50 8.52 3.64 -1.29
N ILE A 51 8.13 2.39 -1.54
CA ILE A 51 6.74 2.07 -1.90
C ILE A 51 5.95 1.84 -0.61
N GLU A 52 5.08 2.78 -0.28
CA GLU A 52 4.24 2.78 0.92
C GLU A 52 2.87 2.14 0.63
N HIS A 53 2.35 1.34 1.56
CA HIS A 53 1.05 0.69 1.49
C HIS A 53 0.25 0.93 2.77
N HIS A 54 -0.99 1.37 2.61
CA HIS A 54 -1.86 1.75 3.72
C HIS A 54 -2.84 0.62 4.09
N PHE A 55 -2.86 0.25 5.37
CA PHE A 55 -3.83 -0.69 5.94
C PHE A 55 -4.72 -0.01 6.96
N SER A 56 -6.00 -0.40 7.02
CA SER A 56 -6.90 0.02 8.09
C SER A 56 -7.77 -1.12 8.62
N ALA A 57 -8.12 -1.06 9.90
CA ALA A 57 -8.99 -2.03 10.55
C ALA A 57 -9.74 -1.42 11.72
N LYS A 58 -10.94 -1.96 12.02
CA LYS A 58 -11.66 -1.66 13.28
C LYS A 58 -11.06 -2.41 14.48
N ASP A 59 -10.39 -3.53 14.25
CA ASP A 59 -9.79 -4.35 15.30
C ASP A 59 -8.26 -4.27 15.19
N PHE A 60 -7.66 -3.60 16.18
CA PHE A 60 -6.21 -3.47 16.29
C PHE A 60 -5.47 -4.82 16.23
N LYS A 61 -6.05 -5.90 16.78
CA LYS A 61 -5.39 -7.22 16.76
C LYS A 61 -5.29 -7.81 15.36
N LEU A 62 -6.25 -7.50 14.49
CA LEU A 62 -6.20 -7.92 13.09
C LEU A 62 -5.18 -7.07 12.32
N LEU A 63 -5.13 -5.76 12.61
CA LEU A 63 -4.12 -4.86 12.03
C LEU A 63 -2.70 -5.31 12.43
N GLU A 64 -2.44 -5.52 13.72
CA GLU A 64 -1.16 -6.00 14.25
C GLU A 64 -0.77 -7.34 13.61
N LYS A 65 -1.73 -8.25 13.43
CA LYS A 65 -1.48 -9.52 12.74
C LYS A 65 -1.05 -9.32 11.29
N ALA A 66 -1.68 -8.39 10.56
CA ALA A 66 -1.31 -8.10 9.19
C ALA A 66 0.08 -7.46 9.10
N ALA A 67 0.36 -6.47 9.97
CA ALA A 67 1.66 -5.84 10.11
C ALA A 67 2.77 -6.88 10.38
N ILE A 68 2.57 -7.82 11.30
CA ILE A 68 3.54 -8.90 11.57
C ILE A 68 3.78 -9.79 10.35
N VAL A 69 2.74 -10.07 9.55
CA VAL A 69 2.89 -10.90 8.34
C VAL A 69 3.58 -10.11 7.24
N ALA A 70 3.25 -8.83 7.04
CA ALA A 70 3.94 -7.94 6.12
C ALA A 70 5.43 -7.84 6.47
N PHE A 71 5.75 -7.65 7.75
CA PHE A 71 7.13 -7.67 8.24
C PHE A 71 7.88 -8.95 7.86
N LYS A 72 7.24 -10.11 8.03
CA LYS A 72 7.82 -11.41 7.63
C LYS A 72 7.98 -11.58 6.12
N LEU A 73 7.25 -10.81 5.32
CA LEU A 73 7.37 -10.78 3.86
C LEU A 73 8.46 -9.80 3.39
N GLY A 74 9.11 -9.07 4.30
CA GLY A 74 10.19 -8.15 4.01
C GLY A 74 9.75 -6.70 3.82
N TYR A 75 8.57 -6.34 4.33
CA TYR A 75 8.15 -4.95 4.47
C TYR A 75 8.63 -4.39 5.80
N GLU A 76 8.93 -3.11 5.83
CA GLU A 76 9.02 -2.36 7.08
C GLU A 76 7.61 -1.92 7.50
N VAL A 77 7.43 -1.65 8.78
CA VAL A 77 6.12 -1.37 9.38
C VAL A 77 6.25 -0.13 10.24
N HIS A 78 5.43 0.88 9.97
CA HIS A 78 5.29 2.05 10.82
C HIS A 78 4.28 1.84 11.95
N ASP A 79 4.38 2.69 12.97
CA ASP A 79 3.49 2.66 14.12
C ASP A 79 2.03 2.90 13.69
N ALA A 80 1.11 2.26 14.40
CA ALA A 80 -0.31 2.40 14.10
C ALA A 80 -0.90 3.69 14.68
N GLU A 81 -1.78 4.33 13.93
CA GLU A 81 -2.47 5.56 14.30
C GLU A 81 -4.00 5.38 14.31
N GLU A 82 -4.71 6.23 15.05
CA GLU A 82 -6.18 6.28 15.04
C GLU A 82 -6.68 7.32 14.03
N LEU A 83 -7.57 6.90 13.13
CA LEU A 83 -8.21 7.75 12.14
C LEU A 83 -9.73 7.75 12.35
N GLU A 84 -10.31 8.90 12.69
CA GLU A 84 -11.76 9.10 12.68
C GLU A 84 -12.22 9.43 11.25
N ILE A 85 -13.05 8.57 10.67
CA ILE A 85 -13.63 8.78 9.33
C ILE A 85 -14.93 9.60 9.41
N GLU A 86 -15.45 10.03 8.25
CA GLU A 86 -16.58 10.97 8.16
C GLU A 86 -17.86 10.56 8.93
N ASP A 87 -18.07 9.26 9.16
CA ASP A 87 -19.23 8.74 9.90
C ASP A 87 -19.02 8.67 11.43
N GLY A 88 -17.87 9.13 11.93
CA GLY A 88 -17.46 9.06 13.33
C GLY A 88 -16.89 7.70 13.76
N THR A 89 -16.72 6.75 12.85
CA THR A 89 -16.00 5.50 13.12
C THR A 89 -14.51 5.78 13.27
N VAL A 90 -13.91 5.29 14.35
CA VAL A 90 -12.44 5.28 14.50
C VAL A 90 -11.89 3.98 13.92
N LEU A 91 -10.96 4.11 12.99
CA LEU A 91 -10.15 3.03 12.43
C LEU A 91 -8.74 3.09 13.00
N MET A 92 -8.13 1.93 13.19
CA MET A 92 -6.68 1.84 13.35
C MET A 92 -6.06 1.73 11.96
N CYS A 93 -5.07 2.57 11.68
CA CYS A 93 -4.34 2.58 10.43
C CYS A 93 -2.86 2.26 10.69
N CYS A 94 -2.20 1.57 9.77
CA CYS A 94 -0.75 1.46 9.78
C CYS A 94 -0.22 1.38 8.35
N ASP A 95 0.99 1.86 8.19
CA ASP A 95 1.67 1.84 6.90
C ASP A 95 2.75 0.77 6.90
N VAL A 96 2.88 0.10 5.76
CA VAL A 96 4.00 -0.80 5.50
C VAL A 96 4.66 -0.41 4.20
N TYR A 97 6.00 -0.40 4.19
CA TYR A 97 6.72 0.07 3.02
C TYR A 97 7.87 -0.85 2.65
N ARG A 98 8.30 -0.73 1.41
CA ARG A 98 9.42 -1.50 0.89
C ARG A 98 10.07 -0.78 -0.28
N ASP A 99 11.39 -0.71 -0.22
CA ASP A 99 12.23 -0.25 -1.31
C ASP A 99 12.01 -1.05 -2.60
N SER A 100 11.78 -0.33 -3.70
CA SER A 100 11.62 -0.90 -5.04
C SER A 100 12.12 0.06 -6.10
N ALA A 101 12.56 -0.48 -7.24
CA ALA A 101 12.64 0.34 -8.44
C ALA A 101 11.23 0.82 -8.83
N LEU A 102 11.15 1.97 -9.51
CA LEU A 102 9.92 2.51 -10.09
C LEU A 102 9.48 1.69 -11.31
N ASP A 103 9.13 0.44 -11.06
CA ASP A 103 8.75 -0.56 -12.06
C ASP A 103 7.34 -1.08 -11.77
N ALA A 104 6.46 -0.95 -12.77
CA ALA A 104 5.07 -1.33 -12.63
C ALA A 104 4.88 -2.81 -12.30
N GLU A 105 5.71 -3.72 -12.84
CA GLU A 105 5.56 -5.15 -12.55
C GLU A 105 5.94 -5.47 -11.10
N LEU A 106 6.99 -4.85 -10.58
CA LEU A 106 7.41 -4.99 -9.19
C LEU A 106 6.35 -4.44 -8.24
N ILE A 107 5.90 -3.20 -8.44
CA ILE A 107 4.88 -2.56 -7.60
C ILE A 107 3.57 -3.34 -7.65
N ASN A 108 3.13 -3.77 -8.83
CA ASN A 108 1.91 -4.59 -8.96
C ASN A 108 2.00 -5.93 -8.20
N LYS A 109 3.19 -6.55 -8.10
CA LYS A 109 3.37 -7.75 -7.28
C LYS A 109 3.18 -7.44 -5.79
N GLN A 110 3.68 -6.30 -5.33
CA GLN A 110 3.49 -5.84 -3.95
C GLN A 110 2.00 -5.62 -3.65
N VAL A 111 1.32 -4.82 -4.48
CA VAL A 111 -0.11 -4.52 -4.35
C VAL A 111 -0.95 -5.81 -4.28
N VAL A 112 -0.75 -6.74 -5.22
CA VAL A 112 -1.50 -8.01 -5.24
C VAL A 112 -1.18 -8.87 -4.02
N GLN A 113 0.09 -8.94 -3.59
CA GLN A 113 0.48 -9.70 -2.41
C GLN A 113 -0.21 -9.18 -1.14
N LEU A 114 -0.27 -7.86 -0.98
CA LEU A 114 -0.84 -7.23 0.19
C LEU A 114 -2.38 -7.22 0.16
N MET A 115 -3.02 -7.01 -0.99
CA MET A 115 -4.47 -7.19 -1.14
C MET A 115 -4.92 -8.60 -0.72
N VAL A 116 -4.19 -9.63 -1.15
CA VAL A 116 -4.48 -11.03 -0.78
C VAL A 116 -4.23 -11.26 0.72
N LEU A 117 -3.24 -10.58 1.30
CA LEU A 117 -2.94 -10.68 2.73
C LEU A 117 -4.06 -10.05 3.58
N THR A 118 -4.44 -8.82 3.28
CA THR A 118 -5.46 -8.06 4.03
C THR A 118 -6.82 -8.74 3.94
N GLU A 119 -7.21 -9.23 2.76
CA GLU A 119 -8.44 -10.00 2.57
C GLU A 119 -8.47 -11.26 3.45
N LYS A 120 -7.36 -12.02 3.49
CA LYS A 120 -7.27 -13.25 4.32
C LYS A 120 -7.35 -12.97 5.82
N ILE A 121 -6.89 -11.80 6.26
CA ILE A 121 -6.91 -11.41 7.67
C ILE A 121 -8.24 -10.75 8.04
N GLY A 122 -8.94 -10.17 7.06
CA GLY A 122 -10.19 -9.43 7.26
C GLY A 122 -9.96 -7.97 7.66
N ILE A 123 -8.94 -7.33 7.08
CA ILE A 123 -8.70 -5.89 7.20
C ILE A 123 -8.74 -5.23 5.82
N ASN A 124 -8.70 -3.91 5.79
CA ASN A 124 -8.74 -3.14 4.56
C ASN A 124 -7.33 -2.92 4.01
N TYR A 125 -7.23 -2.94 2.68
CA TYR A 125 -6.11 -2.39 1.94
C TYR A 125 -6.61 -1.09 1.29
N ASP A 126 -6.05 0.03 1.70
CA ASP A 126 -6.58 1.36 1.33
C ASP A 126 -5.88 1.94 0.10
N GLY A 127 -4.70 1.44 -0.23
CA GLY A 127 -3.96 1.84 -1.42
C GLY A 127 -2.46 1.76 -1.22
N TRP A 128 -1.73 2.26 -2.21
CA TRP A 128 -0.29 2.43 -2.15
C TRP A 128 0.11 3.80 -2.69
N GLY A 129 1.29 4.26 -2.31
CA GLY A 129 1.88 5.51 -2.74
C GLY A 129 3.42 5.44 -2.78
N THR A 130 4.02 6.50 -3.31
CA THR A 130 5.46 6.73 -3.30
C THR A 130 5.70 8.23 -3.44
N PHE A 131 6.91 8.68 -3.09
CA PHE A 131 7.31 10.07 -3.24
C PHE A 131 7.96 10.34 -4.61
N PHE A 132 8.06 11.63 -4.94
CA PHE A 132 8.87 12.13 -6.06
C PHE A 132 10.35 12.17 -5.62
N GLU A 133 11.24 11.65 -6.46
CA GLU A 133 12.68 11.66 -6.23
C GLU A 133 13.32 12.70 -7.14
N ASP A 134 13.86 13.79 -6.56
CA ASP A 134 14.54 14.83 -7.33
C ASP A 134 15.96 14.34 -7.71
N PRO A 135 16.25 14.14 -9.00
CA PRO A 135 17.57 13.68 -9.46
C PRO A 135 18.71 14.66 -9.14
N ASN A 136 18.40 15.88 -8.72
CA ASN A 136 19.36 16.91 -8.34
C ASN A 136 19.50 17.08 -6.83
N TYR A 137 18.74 16.33 -6.02
CA TYR A 137 18.87 16.36 -4.57
C TYR A 137 20.17 15.65 -4.15
N ASP A 138 21.12 16.42 -3.61
CA ASP A 138 22.35 15.90 -3.02
C ASP A 138 22.22 15.98 -1.49
N ASP A 139 22.10 14.82 -0.84
CA ASP A 139 22.09 14.66 0.63
C ASP A 139 23.28 15.38 1.31
N ALA A 140 24.35 15.70 0.58
CA ALA A 140 25.49 16.44 1.08
C ALA A 140 25.22 17.94 1.36
N GLU A 141 24.06 18.49 1.01
CA GLU A 141 23.70 19.89 1.27
C GLU A 141 23.03 20.15 2.64
N GLU A 142 22.87 19.14 3.51
CA GLU A 142 22.61 19.39 4.95
C GLU A 142 23.83 20.06 5.59
N LYS A 143 23.91 21.38 5.48
CA LYS A 143 24.87 22.19 6.24
C LYS A 143 24.60 21.94 7.73
N PRO A 144 25.60 21.52 8.52
CA PRO A 144 25.44 21.39 9.96
C PRO A 144 24.89 22.69 10.52
N VAL A 145 23.74 22.63 11.17
CA VAL A 145 23.17 23.78 11.88
C VAL A 145 24.17 24.13 12.98
N GLU A 146 24.98 25.17 12.78
CA GLU A 146 25.87 25.65 13.83
C GLU A 146 25.02 25.94 15.07
N PRO A 147 25.36 25.39 16.25
CA PRO A 147 24.62 25.70 17.46
C PRO A 147 24.75 27.20 17.70
N LYS A 148 23.64 27.94 17.59
CA LYS A 148 23.58 29.34 17.99
C LYS A 148 24.10 29.43 19.42
N ALA A 149 25.29 30.00 19.59
CA ALA A 149 25.80 30.38 20.89
C ALA A 149 24.80 31.36 21.50
N LEU A 150 24.09 30.90 22.53
CA LEU A 150 23.23 31.74 23.36
C LEU A 150 24.17 32.76 24.04
N HIS A 151 24.08 34.03 23.62
CA HIS A 151 24.71 35.17 24.30
C HIS A 151 23.71 35.82 25.24
#